data_AF-A0A1A8JKD8-F1
#
_entry.id   AF-A0A1A8JKD8-F1
#
_cell.length_a   1.000
_cell.length_b   1.000
_cell.length_c   1.000
_cell.angle_alpha   90.00
_cell.angle_beta   90.00
_cell.angle_gamma   90.00
#
_symmetry.space_group_name_H-M   'P 1'
#
loop_
_entity.id
_entity.type
_entity.pdbx_description
1 polymer ?
#
loop_
_entity_poly.entity_id
_entity_poly.type
_entity_poly.pdbx_seq_one_letter_code
_entity_poly.pdbx_strand_id
1 'polypeptide(L)'
;MRPCDHHKGLECNYGNDITVTQGVCRAKQDGRSCEYNSRIYQNGESFQAGCKHQCTCIDGAVGCTSLCSSKLPPASPACPYPRL
;
A
#
# COMPACT_ATOMS: atom_id res chain seq x y z
N MET A 1 1.66 -10.08 19.71
CA MET A 1 0.48 -10.55 18.96
C MET A 1 0.01 -11.86 19.58
N ARG A 2 -1.29 -12.01 19.86
CA ARG A 2 -1.84 -13.27 20.40
C ARG A 2 -2.10 -14.24 19.23
N PRO A 3 -1.67 -15.51 19.31
CA PRO A 3 -2.01 -16.51 18.31
C PRO A 3 -3.52 -16.80 18.41
N CYS A 4 -4.19 -16.78 17.26
CA CYS A 4 -5.61 -17.12 17.16
C CYS A 4 -5.81 -18.59 16.79
N ASP A 5 -4.87 -19.18 16.04
CA ASP A 5 -4.75 -20.61 15.83
C ASP A 5 -3.27 -20.99 15.76
N HIS A 6 -2.74 -21.50 16.88
CA HIS A 6 -1.33 -21.89 16.96
C HIS A 6 -0.99 -23.14 16.16
N HIS A 7 -1.95 -24.05 15.90
CA HIS A 7 -1.71 -25.26 15.11
C HIS A 7 -1.54 -24.91 13.63
N LYS A 8 -2.21 -23.85 13.16
CA LYS A 8 -2.12 -23.35 11.78
C LYS A 8 -1.12 -22.21 11.59
N GLY A 9 -0.44 -21.77 12.66
CA GLY A 9 0.50 -20.65 12.59
C GLY A 9 -0.17 -19.31 12.28
N LEU A 10 -1.41 -19.12 12.72
CA LEU A 10 -2.18 -17.90 12.49
C LEU A 10 -2.08 -16.93 13.68
N GLU A 11 -1.89 -15.65 13.37
CA GLU A 11 -1.83 -14.54 14.32
C GLU A 11 -3.03 -13.59 14.11
N CYS A 12 -3.54 -13.00 15.20
CA CYS A 12 -4.59 -11.99 15.10
C CYS A 12 -4.07 -10.73 14.41
N ASN A 13 -4.73 -10.37 13.32
CA ASN A 13 -4.50 -9.15 12.56
C ASN A 13 -5.59 -8.12 12.85
N TYR A 14 -5.21 -6.95 13.36
CA TYR A 14 -6.11 -5.85 13.72
C TYR A 14 -6.12 -4.72 12.69
N GLY A 15 -5.49 -4.90 11.52
CA GLY A 15 -5.37 -3.85 10.51
C GLY A 15 -4.54 -2.66 10.99
N ASN A 16 -5.03 -1.45 10.72
CA ASN A 16 -4.38 -0.18 11.08
C ASN A 16 -4.92 0.42 12.39
N ASP A 17 -5.88 -0.23 13.04
CA ASP A 17 -6.51 0.25 14.27
C ASP A 17 -6.28 -0.74 15.41
N ILE A 18 -5.36 -0.38 16.31
CA ILE A 18 -4.98 -1.17 17.48
C ILE A 18 -6.07 -1.13 18.56
N THR A 19 -7.05 -0.23 18.46
CA THR A 19 -8.16 -0.10 19.42
C THR A 19 -9.27 -1.12 19.18
N VAL A 20 -9.28 -1.79 18.03
CA VAL A 20 -10.28 -2.82 17.69
C VAL A 20 -9.99 -4.09 18.48
N THR A 21 -11.00 -4.57 19.22
CA THR A 21 -10.89 -5.78 20.04
C THR A 21 -11.03 -7.08 19.25
N GLN A 22 -11.53 -7.00 18.02
CA GLN A 22 -11.75 -8.14 17.11
C GLN A 22 -10.86 -8.02 15.88
N GLY A 23 -10.09 -9.07 15.58
CA GLY A 23 -9.18 -9.13 14.44
C GLY A 23 -9.45 -10.34 13.55
N VAL A 24 -8.82 -10.39 12.38
CA VAL A 24 -8.87 -11.53 11.47
C VAL A 24 -7.67 -12.44 11.74
N CYS A 25 -7.92 -13.74 11.82
CA CYS A 25 -6.88 -14.74 12.04
C CYS A 25 -6.12 -15.00 10.73
N ARG A 26 -4.84 -14.63 10.65
CA ARG A 26 -4.04 -14.69 9.39
C ARG A 26 -2.68 -15.35 9.58
N ALA A 27 -2.15 -15.98 8.54
CA ALA A 27 -0.83 -16.56 8.61
C ALA A 27 0.21 -15.46 8.79
N LYS A 28 1.22 -15.72 9.62
CA LYS A 28 2.30 -14.76 9.88
C LYS A 28 3.02 -14.31 8.60
N GLN A 29 3.05 -15.17 7.57
CA GLN A 29 3.67 -14.88 6.28
C GLN A 29 2.81 -14.00 5.38
N ASP A 30 1.50 -13.90 5.64
CA ASP A 30 0.58 -13.14 4.81
C ASP A 30 0.66 -11.63 5.05
N GLY A 31 1.42 -11.17 6.06
CA GLY A 31 1.59 -9.75 6.39
C GLY A 31 0.31 -9.03 6.83
N ARG A 32 0.45 -7.76 7.23
CA ARG A 32 -0.70 -6.92 7.59
C ARG A 32 -1.37 -6.25 6.39
N SER A 33 -2.70 -6.21 6.40
CA SER A 33 -3.48 -5.41 5.45
C SER A 33 -3.33 -3.92 5.75
N CYS A 34 -3.46 -3.10 4.72
CA CYS A 34 -3.40 -1.65 4.81
C CYS A 34 -4.80 -1.06 4.65
N GLU A 35 -5.07 0.05 5.33
CA GLU A 35 -6.25 0.85 5.05
C GLU A 35 -5.84 2.13 4.31
N TYR A 36 -6.46 2.39 3.16
CA TYR A 36 -6.23 3.61 2.38
C TYR A 36 -7.56 4.10 1.80
N ASN A 37 -7.91 5.37 2.05
CA ASN A 37 -9.20 5.97 1.64
C ASN A 37 -10.40 5.08 1.99
N SER A 38 -10.44 4.56 3.22
CA SER A 38 -11.51 3.67 3.73
C SER A 38 -11.69 2.36 2.94
N ARG A 39 -10.68 1.95 2.18
CA ARG A 39 -10.59 0.62 1.56
C ARG A 39 -9.44 -0.17 2.19
N ILE A 40 -9.70 -1.47 2.38
CA ILE A 40 -8.71 -2.41 2.89
C ILE A 40 -8.01 -3.09 1.72
N TYR A 41 -6.68 -2.99 1.70
CA TYR A 41 -5.79 -3.63 0.75
C TYR A 41 -5.01 -4.75 1.43
N GLN A 42 -4.93 -5.91 0.79
CA GLN A 42 -4.16 -7.05 1.27
C GLN A 42 -2.67 -6.77 1.18
N ASN A 43 -1.87 -7.40 2.04
CA ASN A 43 -0.43 -7.36 1.90
C ASN A 43 0.00 -7.89 0.51
N GLY A 44 0.90 -7.17 -0.14
CA GLY A 44 1.31 -7.41 -1.53
C GLY A 44 0.34 -6.86 -2.58
N GLU A 45 -0.86 -6.42 -2.19
CA GLU A 45 -1.83 -5.84 -3.12
C GLU A 45 -1.34 -4.48 -3.62
N SER A 46 -1.40 -4.29 -4.93
CA SER A 46 -1.02 -3.06 -5.60
C SER A 46 -2.25 -2.35 -6.16
N PHE A 47 -2.29 -1.03 -6.00
CA PHE A 47 -3.41 -0.19 -6.40
C PHE A 47 -2.95 1.19 -6.86
N GLN A 48 -3.80 1.90 -7.61
CA GLN A 48 -3.52 3.28 -8.01
C GLN A 48 -4.18 4.27 -7.06
N ALA A 49 -3.38 5.16 -6.47
CA ALA A 49 -3.87 6.31 -5.70
C ALA A 49 -4.10 7.48 -6.65
N GLY A 50 -5.25 7.45 -7.34
CA GLY A 50 -5.53 8.35 -8.46
C GLY A 50 -4.64 8.06 -9.67
N CYS A 51 -4.52 9.01 -10.60
CA CYS A 51 -3.74 8.81 -11.83
C CYS A 51 -2.22 9.05 -11.68
N LYS A 52 -1.78 9.57 -10.52
CA LYS A 52 -0.39 10.04 -10.32
C LYS A 52 0.49 9.06 -9.56
N HIS A 53 -0.08 8.08 -8.87
CA HIS A 53 0.66 7.21 -7.96
C HIS A 53 0.26 5.74 -8.10
N GLN A 54 1.27 4.88 -8.13
CA GLN A 54 1.12 3.43 -7.96
C GLN A 54 1.56 3.08 -6.55
N CYS A 55 0.68 2.46 -5.80
CA CYS A 55 0.91 2.08 -4.41
C CYS A 55 0.87 0.57 -4.23
N THR A 56 1.54 0.09 -3.19
CA THR A 56 1.54 -1.30 -2.75
C THR A 56 1.43 -1.34 -1.24
N CYS A 57 0.57 -2.23 -0.74
CA CYS A 57 0.49 -2.53 0.68
C CYS A 57 1.60 -3.51 1.07
N ILE A 58 2.44 -3.14 2.03
CA ILE A 58 3.54 -3.97 2.53
C ILE A 58 3.48 -3.95 4.05
N ASP A 59 3.07 -5.07 4.63
CA ASP A 59 2.92 -5.31 6.06
C ASP A 59 2.27 -4.12 6.80
N GLY A 60 1.07 -3.72 6.36
CA GLY A 60 0.28 -2.66 6.98
C GLY A 60 0.76 -1.24 6.67
N ALA A 61 1.85 -1.06 5.92
CA ALA A 61 2.28 0.22 5.41
C ALA A 61 1.99 0.35 3.91
N VAL A 62 1.48 1.52 3.50
CA VAL A 62 1.28 1.84 2.08
C VAL A 62 2.52 2.54 1.55
N GLY A 63 3.22 1.92 0.60
CA GLY A 63 4.31 2.54 -0.15
C GLY A 63 3.83 2.97 -1.53
N CYS A 64 4.13 4.19 -1.97
CA CYS A 64 3.71 4.71 -3.28
C CYS A 64 4.90 5.23 -4.11
N THR A 65 4.84 5.03 -5.41
CA THR A 65 5.74 5.65 -6.41
C THR A 65 4.95 6.55 -7.35
N SER A 66 5.59 7.59 -7.88
CA SER A 66 4.96 8.45 -8.90
C SER A 66 4.92 7.75 -10.26
N LEU A 67 3.77 7.83 -10.92
CA LEU A 67 3.55 7.43 -12.31
C LEU A 67 3.89 8.56 -13.29
N CYS A 68 4.03 9.79 -12.80
CA CYS A 68 4.36 10.93 -13.62
C CYS A 68 5.86 10.93 -13.94
N SER A 69 6.21 11.24 -15.19
CA SER A 69 7.59 11.55 -15.54
C SER A 69 8.00 12.85 -14.87
N SER A 70 9.01 12.81 -14.02
CA SER A 70 9.67 14.01 -13.49
C SER A 70 10.70 14.59 -14.48
N LYS A 71 10.85 13.99 -15.67
CA LYS A 71 11.80 14.46 -16.67
C LYS A 71 11.15 15.53 -17.55
N LEU A 72 11.77 16.70 -17.56
CA LEU A 72 11.53 17.71 -18.58
C LEU A 72 11.94 17.15 -19.95
N PRO A 73 11.08 17.26 -20.97
CA PRO A 73 11.52 17.01 -22.33
C PRO A 73 12.62 18.01 -22.71
N PRO A 74 13.55 17.61 -23.59
CA PRO A 74 14.57 18.54 -24.09
C PRO A 74 13.92 19.71 -24.82
N ALA A 75 14.57 20.87 -24.74
CA ALA A 75 14.16 22.04 -25.50
C ALA A 75 14.19 21.70 -27.00
N SER A 76 13.17 22.13 -27.71
CA SER A 76 13.03 21.96 -29.16
C SER A 76 12.65 23.29 -29.81
N PRO A 77 12.83 23.46 -31.13
CA PRO A 77 12.37 24.67 -31.81
C PRO A 77 10.87 24.95 -31.61
N ALA A 78 10.06 23.90 -31.44
CA ALA A 78 8.62 24.00 -31.15
C ALA A 78 8.30 24.29 -29.67
N CYS A 79 9.23 24.00 -28.75
CA CYS A 79 9.09 24.28 -27.33
C CYS A 79 10.47 24.64 -26.74
N PRO A 80 10.91 25.91 -26.86
CA PRO A 80 12.24 26.33 -26.43
C PRO A 80 12.38 26.45 -24.90
N TYR A 81 11.26 26.55 -24.17
CA TYR A 81 11.25 26.66 -22.71
C TYR A 81 10.30 25.62 -22.09
N PRO A 82 10.64 24.31 -22.15
CA PRO A 82 9.82 23.27 -21.57
C PRO A 82 9.70 23.47 -20.05
N ARG A 83 8.48 23.29 -19.53
CA ARG A 83 8.16 23.31 -18.08
C ARG A 83 7.43 22.03 -17.69
N LEU A 84 7.60 21.62 -16.44
CA LEU A 84 6.93 20.49 -15.80
C LEU A 84 5.55 20.90 -15.28
#